data_AF-A0A2G8S703-F1
#
_entry.id   AF-A0A2G8S703-F1
#
_cell.length_a   1.000
_cell.length_b   1.000
_cell.length_c   1.000
_cell.angle_alpha   90.00
_cell.angle_beta   90.00
_cell.angle_gamma   90.00
#
_symmetry.space_group_name_H-M   'P 1'
#
loop_
_entity.id
_entity.type
_entity.pdbx_description
1 polymer ?
#
loop_
_entity_poly.entity_id
_entity_poly.type
_entity_poly.pdbx_seq_one_letter_code
_entity_poly.pdbx_strand_id
1 'polypeptide(L)'
;MSNAGTTPAPPQLPAGYDVSKLVTQLAPREYDGKMAQDGLRFVSAASIYHSNITTFSPSFPETILWITLLNKLTEGAAEWAGPHIVTLASVTQPWADFAAFETAFKAHFCAADDKEAAIAELVKLCKGQHKIGTVQDYTVKFNVIAARTSFSAEDKRERYRTGLPYKIKDILATSGHDTSSITKIQAWR
;
A
#
# COMPACT_ATOMS: atom_id res chain seq x y z
N MET A 1 19.52 26.22 -38.77
CA MET A 1 18.13 26.62 -38.47
C MET A 1 17.64 25.67 -37.39
N SER A 2 17.44 26.17 -36.17
CA SER A 2 17.01 25.37 -35.01
C SER A 2 15.54 24.98 -35.15
N ASN A 3 15.24 23.69 -35.06
CA ASN A 3 13.87 23.21 -34.86
C ASN A 3 13.44 23.59 -33.44
N ALA A 4 12.55 24.59 -33.33
CA ALA A 4 11.82 24.84 -32.11
C ALA A 4 10.96 23.61 -31.81
N GLY A 5 11.30 22.89 -30.74
CA GLY A 5 10.49 21.79 -30.25
C GLY A 5 9.12 22.32 -29.86
N THR A 6 8.09 21.98 -30.62
CA THR A 6 6.69 22.19 -30.23
C THR A 6 6.42 21.36 -28.99
N THR A 7 6.37 22.02 -27.84
CA THR A 7 5.83 21.45 -26.60
C THR A 7 4.43 20.91 -26.89
N PRO A 8 4.11 19.66 -26.57
CA PRO A 8 2.77 19.11 -26.77
C PRO A 8 1.76 19.96 -26.00
N ALA A 9 0.64 20.30 -26.65
CA ALA A 9 -0.48 20.93 -25.96
C ALA A 9 -0.95 20.02 -24.81
N PRO A 10 -1.30 20.57 -23.63
CA PRO A 10 -1.85 19.79 -22.54
C PRO A 10 -3.07 18.99 -23.00
N PRO A 11 -3.33 17.80 -22.44
CA PRO A 11 -4.54 17.03 -22.75
C PRO A 11 -5.80 17.88 -22.57
N GLN A 12 -6.52 18.13 -23.66
CA GLN A 12 -7.80 18.83 -23.62
C GLN A 12 -8.94 17.82 -23.50
N LEU A 13 -9.88 18.08 -22.58
CA LEU A 13 -11.12 17.33 -22.48
C LEU A 13 -11.97 17.54 -23.76
N PRO A 14 -12.76 16.54 -24.19
CA PRO A 14 -13.63 16.69 -25.36
C PRO A 14 -14.62 17.85 -25.17
N ALA A 15 -14.93 18.55 -26.26
CA ALA A 15 -15.89 19.65 -26.24
C ALA A 15 -17.25 19.17 -25.71
N GLY A 16 -17.77 19.83 -24.65
CA GLY A 16 -19.05 19.51 -24.00
C GLY A 16 -18.94 18.74 -22.68
N TYR A 17 -17.73 18.40 -22.23
CA TYR A 17 -17.54 17.84 -20.88
C TYR A 17 -17.58 18.91 -19.79
N ASP A 18 -18.49 18.75 -18.83
CA ASP A 18 -18.55 19.57 -17.62
C ASP A 18 -17.52 19.08 -16.61
N VAL A 19 -16.45 19.85 -16.44
CA VAL A 19 -15.37 19.58 -15.47
C VAL A 19 -15.93 19.41 -14.06
N SER A 20 -16.93 20.20 -13.67
CA SER A 20 -17.55 20.16 -12.34
C SER A 20 -18.24 18.82 -12.05
N LYS A 21 -18.89 18.26 -13.07
CA LYS A 21 -19.53 16.94 -13.00
C LYS A 21 -18.49 15.82 -12.91
N LEU A 22 -17.39 15.93 -13.67
CA LEU A 22 -16.24 15.02 -13.60
C LEU A 22 -15.57 15.05 -12.23
N VAL A 23 -15.36 16.24 -11.65
CA VAL A 23 -14.82 16.43 -10.30
C VAL A 23 -15.68 15.68 -9.28
N THR A 24 -17.01 15.84 -9.33
CA THR A 24 -17.90 15.19 -8.36
C THR A 24 -17.95 13.67 -8.53
N GLN A 25 -17.87 13.17 -9.77
CA GLN A 25 -17.86 11.73 -10.05
C GLN A 25 -16.55 11.05 -9.63
N LEU A 26 -15.43 11.76 -9.72
CA LEU A 26 -14.11 11.23 -9.39
C LEU A 26 -13.74 11.39 -7.92
N ALA A 27 -14.50 12.20 -7.16
CA ALA A 27 -14.24 12.39 -5.74
C ALA A 27 -14.29 11.04 -5.00
N PRO A 28 -13.32 10.77 -4.10
CA PRO A 28 -13.32 9.54 -3.33
C PRO A 28 -14.58 9.45 -2.45
N ARG A 29 -15.02 8.20 -2.22
CA ARG A 29 -16.08 7.91 -1.26
C ARG A 29 -15.61 8.21 0.16
N GLU A 30 -16.56 8.28 1.08
CA GLU A 30 -16.22 8.45 2.50
C GLU A 30 -15.46 7.24 3.05
N TYR A 31 -14.56 7.50 4.00
CA TYR A 31 -13.77 6.48 4.68
C TYR A 31 -13.79 6.73 6.20
N ASP A 32 -14.19 5.71 6.96
CA ASP A 32 -14.44 5.80 8.41
C ASP A 32 -13.20 5.50 9.28
N GLY A 33 -12.09 5.09 8.65
CA GLY A 33 -10.85 4.74 9.36
C GLY A 33 -10.78 3.29 9.85
N LYS A 34 -11.79 2.44 9.60
CA LYS A 34 -11.86 1.10 10.20
C LYS A 34 -11.10 0.04 9.42
N MET A 35 -11.35 -0.07 8.12
CA MET A 35 -10.81 -1.15 7.29
C MET A 35 -9.71 -0.62 6.36
N ALA A 36 -8.50 -1.17 6.41
CA ALA A 36 -7.41 -0.74 5.55
C ALA A 36 -7.67 -1.02 4.07
N GLN A 37 -8.41 -2.08 3.73
CA GLN A 37 -8.74 -2.31 2.32
C GLN A 37 -9.59 -1.16 1.76
N ASP A 38 -10.49 -0.62 2.56
CA ASP A 38 -11.27 0.55 2.19
C ASP A 38 -10.42 1.82 2.23
N GLY A 39 -9.46 1.93 3.16
CA GLY A 39 -8.44 2.98 3.14
C GLY A 39 -7.57 2.95 1.86
N LEU A 40 -7.15 1.77 1.40
CA LEU A 40 -6.40 1.60 0.16
C LEU A 40 -7.23 1.99 -1.07
N ARG A 41 -8.53 1.65 -1.07
CA ARG A 41 -9.47 2.10 -2.12
C ARG A 41 -9.64 3.61 -2.09
N PHE A 42 -9.79 4.19 -0.90
CA PHE A 42 -9.91 5.62 -0.69
C PHE A 42 -8.69 6.36 -1.24
N VAL A 43 -7.48 6.00 -0.82
CA VAL A 43 -6.26 6.71 -1.22
C VAL A 43 -5.95 6.53 -2.71
N SER A 44 -6.30 5.38 -3.30
CA SER A 44 -6.20 5.16 -4.74
C SER A 44 -7.17 6.06 -5.53
N ALA A 45 -8.41 6.17 -5.08
CA ALA A 45 -9.40 7.08 -5.67
C ALA A 45 -8.99 8.55 -5.50
N ALA A 46 -8.46 8.92 -4.33
CA ALA A 46 -7.93 10.25 -4.06
C ALA A 46 -6.75 10.60 -4.98
N SER A 47 -5.87 9.64 -5.27
CA SER A 47 -4.74 9.82 -6.20
C SER A 47 -5.23 10.10 -7.63
N ILE A 48 -6.19 9.30 -8.11
CA ILE A 48 -6.82 9.51 -9.42
C ILE A 48 -7.50 10.88 -9.45
N TYR A 49 -8.27 11.23 -8.43
CA TYR A 49 -8.94 12.51 -8.32
C TYR A 49 -7.95 13.68 -8.38
N HIS A 50 -6.92 13.67 -7.52
CA HIS A 50 -5.86 14.68 -7.50
C HIS A 50 -5.20 14.84 -8.87
N SER A 51 -4.75 13.73 -9.47
CA SER A 51 -4.07 13.72 -10.77
C SER A 51 -4.93 14.30 -11.90
N ASN A 52 -6.22 13.96 -11.93
CA ASN A 52 -7.14 14.51 -12.94
C ASN A 52 -7.34 16.03 -12.76
N ILE A 53 -7.55 16.49 -11.52
CA ILE A 53 -7.73 17.92 -11.26
C ILE A 53 -6.48 18.72 -11.61
N THR A 54 -5.30 18.27 -11.22
CA THR A 54 -4.06 18.99 -11.54
C THR A 54 -3.72 18.95 -13.04
N THR A 55 -4.12 17.88 -13.74
CA THR A 55 -3.91 17.76 -15.20
C THR A 55 -4.87 18.67 -16.00
N PHE A 56 -6.16 18.65 -15.68
CA PHE A 56 -7.19 19.35 -16.47
C PHE A 56 -7.50 20.77 -15.97
N SER A 57 -7.15 21.08 -14.72
CA SER A 57 -7.37 22.38 -14.09
C SER A 57 -6.14 22.79 -13.25
N PRO A 58 -4.99 23.08 -13.88
CA PRO A 58 -3.74 23.38 -13.17
C PRO A 58 -3.79 24.65 -12.30
N SER A 59 -4.76 25.54 -12.54
CA SER A 59 -5.01 26.71 -11.70
C SER A 59 -5.98 26.45 -10.54
N PHE A 60 -6.46 25.21 -10.37
CA PHE A 60 -7.36 24.85 -9.28
C PHE A 60 -6.62 24.96 -7.93
N PRO A 61 -7.18 25.64 -6.92
CA PRO A 61 -6.49 25.82 -5.64
C PRO A 61 -6.22 24.48 -4.93
N GLU A 62 -4.96 24.19 -4.67
CA GLU A 62 -4.53 22.94 -4.02
C GLU A 62 -5.13 22.80 -2.60
N THR A 63 -5.29 23.91 -1.87
CA THR A 63 -5.98 23.93 -0.57
C THR A 63 -7.41 23.41 -0.65
N ILE A 64 -8.17 23.76 -1.70
CA ILE A 64 -9.54 23.28 -1.89
C ILE A 64 -9.55 21.78 -2.16
N LEU A 65 -8.58 21.29 -2.93
CA LEU A 65 -8.43 19.87 -3.18
C LEU A 65 -8.17 19.10 -1.88
N TRP A 66 -7.24 19.58 -1.04
CA TRP A 66 -6.95 18.96 0.25
C TRP A 66 -8.14 18.96 1.19
N ILE A 67 -8.85 20.08 1.33
CA ILE A 67 -10.07 20.16 2.14
C ILE A 67 -11.13 19.18 1.63
N THR A 68 -11.29 19.07 0.30
CA THR A 68 -12.24 18.14 -0.31
C THR A 68 -11.92 16.69 0.06
N LEU A 69 -10.64 16.30 0.00
CA LEU A 69 -10.19 14.96 0.35
C LEU A 69 -10.34 14.67 1.85
N LEU A 70 -9.91 15.60 2.70
CA LEU A 70 -9.97 15.44 4.16
C LEU A 70 -11.41 15.40 4.68
N ASN A 71 -12.33 16.14 4.05
CA ASN A 71 -13.77 16.09 4.39
C ASN A 71 -14.45 14.78 4.03
N LYS A 72 -13.80 13.89 3.27
CA LYS A 72 -14.28 12.52 3.03
C LYS A 72 -13.86 11.54 4.14
N LEU A 73 -13.01 11.96 5.07
CA LEU A 73 -12.66 11.16 6.23
C LEU A 73 -13.72 11.37 7.30
N THR A 74 -14.35 10.27 7.73
CA THR A 74 -15.45 10.26 8.69
C THR A 74 -15.07 9.48 9.94
N GLU A 75 -15.83 9.65 11.02
CA GLU A 75 -15.64 8.93 12.28
C GLU A 75 -14.17 8.97 12.78
N GLY A 76 -13.54 7.80 13.02
CA GLY A 76 -12.17 7.72 13.50
C GLY A 76 -11.15 8.31 12.50
N ALA A 77 -11.45 8.30 11.20
CA ALA A 77 -10.61 8.98 10.23
C ALA A 77 -10.74 10.51 10.27
N ALA A 78 -11.89 11.05 10.70
CA ALA A 78 -12.08 12.48 10.87
C ALA A 78 -11.20 13.04 11.99
N GLU A 79 -10.99 12.26 13.06
CA GLU A 79 -10.10 12.63 14.17
C GLU A 79 -8.65 12.81 13.68
N TRP A 80 -8.18 11.93 12.80
CA TRP A 80 -6.87 12.07 12.15
C TRP A 80 -6.83 13.28 11.20
N ALA A 81 -7.91 13.56 10.47
CA ALA A 81 -7.97 14.66 9.51
C ALA A 81 -7.94 16.05 10.17
N GLY A 82 -8.51 16.18 11.37
CA GLY A 82 -8.73 17.45 12.06
C GLY A 82 -7.49 18.37 12.14
N PRO A 83 -6.35 17.91 12.67
CA PRO A 83 -5.12 18.72 12.75
C PRO A 83 -4.63 19.21 11.37
N HIS A 84 -4.82 18.41 10.33
CA HIS A 84 -4.43 18.78 8.96
C HIS A 84 -5.35 19.85 8.36
N ILE A 85 -6.65 19.78 8.65
CA ILE A 85 -7.62 20.82 8.25
C ILE A 85 -7.29 22.16 8.92
N VAL A 86 -6.93 22.15 10.21
CA VAL A 86 -6.51 23.37 10.93
C VAL A 86 -5.23 23.97 10.32
N THR A 87 -4.29 23.11 9.91
CA THR A 87 -3.06 23.53 9.22
C THR A 87 -3.37 24.24 7.90
N LEU A 88 -4.30 23.67 7.11
CA LEU A 88 -4.77 24.27 5.84
C LEU A 88 -5.47 25.61 6.05
N ALA A 89 -6.27 25.76 7.11
CA ALA A 89 -6.93 27.02 7.45
C ALA A 89 -5.93 28.14 7.78
N SER A 90 -4.72 27.78 8.22
CA SER A 90 -3.60 28.69 8.47
C SER A 90 -2.77 28.97 7.21
N VAL A 91 -3.28 28.64 6.01
CA VAL A 91 -2.61 28.79 4.71
C VAL A 91 -1.28 28.03 4.64
N THR A 92 -1.12 27.00 5.46
CA THR A 92 0.07 26.15 5.49
C THR A 92 -0.27 24.80 4.89
N GLN A 93 0.60 24.29 4.02
CA GLN A 93 0.36 23.00 3.38
C GLN A 93 0.78 21.85 4.31
N PRO A 94 -0.10 20.88 4.61
CA PRO A 94 0.18 19.78 5.53
C PRO A 94 1.18 18.75 4.96
N TRP A 95 1.31 18.66 3.64
CA TRP A 95 2.21 17.75 2.94
C TRP A 95 2.89 18.47 1.76
N ALA A 96 4.11 18.06 1.43
CA ALA A 96 4.86 18.65 0.30
C ALA A 96 4.25 18.28 -1.06
N ASP A 97 3.65 17.10 -1.17
CA ASP A 97 2.99 16.58 -2.36
C ASP A 97 1.98 15.47 -1.99
N PHE A 98 1.30 14.91 -2.99
CA PHE A 98 0.37 13.80 -2.78
C PHE A 98 1.05 12.51 -2.31
N ALA A 99 2.30 12.26 -2.69
CA ALA A 99 3.02 11.05 -2.27
C ALA A 99 3.33 11.06 -0.76
N ALA A 100 3.65 12.23 -0.21
CA ALA A 100 3.81 12.44 1.22
C ALA A 100 2.49 12.21 1.98
N PHE A 101 1.37 12.72 1.46
CA PHE A 101 0.04 12.43 2.00
C PHE A 101 -0.28 10.92 1.98
N GLU A 102 -0.10 10.26 0.83
CA GLU A 102 -0.39 8.83 0.68
C GLU A 102 0.44 7.97 1.65
N THR A 103 1.71 8.33 1.84
CA THR A 103 2.60 7.67 2.79
C THR A 103 2.09 7.82 4.23
N ALA A 104 1.76 9.05 4.64
CA ALA A 104 1.24 9.33 5.98
C ALA A 104 -0.11 8.62 6.23
N PHE A 105 -1.00 8.64 5.25
CA PHE A 105 -2.30 7.99 5.31
C PHE A 105 -2.17 6.47 5.47
N LYS A 106 -1.36 5.82 4.61
CA LYS A 106 -1.15 4.37 4.66
C LYS A 106 -0.48 3.95 5.96
N ALA A 107 0.47 4.74 6.47
CA ALA A 107 1.11 4.48 7.75
C ALA A 107 0.10 4.52 8.92
N HIS A 108 -0.89 5.42 8.88
CA HIS A 108 -1.87 5.56 9.94
C HIS A 108 -2.98 4.49 9.87
N PHE A 109 -3.57 4.28 8.69
CA PHE A 109 -4.77 3.46 8.55
C PHE A 109 -4.54 2.07 7.97
N CYS A 110 -3.45 1.86 7.23
CA CYS A 110 -3.25 0.61 6.49
C CYS A 110 -2.17 -0.29 7.09
N ALA A 111 -1.39 0.20 8.05
CA ALA A 111 -0.24 -0.52 8.60
C ALA A 111 -0.59 -1.65 9.58
N ALA A 112 -1.78 -1.66 10.19
CA ALA A 112 -2.24 -2.75 11.05
C ALA A 112 -2.75 -3.94 10.21
N ASP A 113 -3.72 -3.68 9.34
CA ASP A 113 -4.30 -4.73 8.48
C ASP A 113 -3.31 -5.29 7.45
N ASP A 114 -2.30 -4.54 6.98
CA ASP A 114 -1.25 -5.14 6.15
C ASP A 114 -0.48 -6.22 6.94
N LYS A 115 -0.31 -6.03 8.25
CA LYS A 115 0.26 -7.06 9.14
C LYS A 115 -0.72 -8.21 9.31
N GLU A 116 -2.01 -7.96 9.60
CA GLU A 116 -2.99 -9.05 9.73
C GLU A 116 -3.16 -9.84 8.43
N ALA A 117 -3.18 -9.16 7.28
CA ALA A 117 -3.22 -9.78 5.95
C ALA A 117 -1.94 -10.58 5.68
N ALA A 118 -0.76 -10.04 5.98
CA ALA A 118 0.49 -10.77 5.86
C ALA A 118 0.52 -12.01 6.79
N ILE A 119 -0.04 -11.92 8.00
CA ILE A 119 -0.19 -13.08 8.90
C ILE A 119 -1.13 -14.13 8.26
N ALA A 120 -2.26 -13.73 7.69
CA ALA A 120 -3.19 -14.63 7.02
C ALA A 120 -2.58 -15.29 5.77
N GLU A 121 -1.86 -14.53 4.95
CA GLU A 121 -1.08 -15.02 3.81
C GLU A 121 -0.02 -16.02 4.26
N LEU A 122 0.67 -15.75 5.38
CA LEU A 122 1.68 -16.65 5.93
C LEU A 122 1.06 -17.97 6.41
N VAL A 123 -0.08 -17.90 7.11
CA VAL A 123 -0.84 -19.10 7.52
C VAL A 123 -1.26 -19.91 6.30
N LYS A 124 -1.72 -19.26 5.22
CA LYS A 124 -2.10 -19.93 3.98
C LYS A 124 -0.89 -20.55 3.28
N LEU A 125 0.27 -19.88 3.26
CA LEU A 125 1.51 -20.42 2.74
C LEU A 125 1.91 -21.70 3.49
N CYS A 126 1.89 -21.67 4.82
CA CYS A 126 2.20 -22.84 5.67
C CYS A 126 1.21 -24.00 5.45
N LYS A 127 -0.09 -23.72 5.24
CA LYS A 127 -1.10 -24.76 4.95
C LYS A 127 -0.99 -25.31 3.51
N GLY A 128 -0.60 -24.47 2.55
CA GLY A 128 -0.42 -24.81 1.13
C GLY A 128 0.90 -25.52 0.79
N GLN A 129 1.66 -25.92 1.81
CA GLN A 129 3.01 -26.46 1.73
C GLN A 129 3.21 -27.60 0.70
N HIS A 130 2.19 -28.41 0.41
CA HIS A 130 2.28 -29.50 -0.57
C HIS A 130 2.43 -29.03 -2.04
N LYS A 131 2.10 -27.77 -2.35
CA LYS A 131 2.12 -27.23 -3.73
C LYS A 131 3.45 -26.60 -4.14
N ILE A 132 4.40 -26.44 -3.21
CA ILE A 132 5.67 -25.75 -3.47
C ILE A 132 6.75 -26.78 -3.79
N GLY A 133 7.44 -26.60 -4.92
CA GLY A 133 8.38 -27.56 -5.50
C GLY A 133 9.68 -27.68 -4.70
N THR A 134 10.28 -26.54 -4.32
CA THR A 134 11.63 -26.45 -3.76
C THR A 134 11.68 -25.62 -2.46
N VAL A 135 12.78 -25.75 -1.70
CA VAL A 135 13.04 -24.91 -0.52
C VAL A 135 13.16 -23.45 -0.93
N GLN A 136 13.85 -23.17 -2.03
CA GLN A 136 14.12 -21.81 -2.49
C GLN A 136 12.83 -21.05 -2.85
N ASP A 137 11.89 -21.71 -3.52
CA ASP A 137 10.57 -21.12 -3.82
C ASP A 137 9.78 -20.79 -2.54
N TYR A 138 9.87 -21.67 -1.53
CA TYR A 138 9.25 -21.42 -0.24
C TYR A 138 9.94 -20.27 0.50
N THR A 139 11.27 -20.23 0.50
CA THR A 139 12.08 -19.15 1.11
C THR A 139 11.71 -17.79 0.56
N VAL A 140 11.69 -17.64 -0.76
CA VAL A 140 11.39 -16.35 -1.40
C VAL A 140 9.99 -15.88 -0.99
N LYS A 141 8.98 -16.75 -1.09
CA LYS A 141 7.60 -16.43 -0.72
C LYS A 141 7.47 -16.09 0.77
N PHE A 142 8.09 -16.88 1.63
CA PHE A 142 8.08 -16.65 3.07
C PHE A 142 8.70 -15.30 3.43
N ASN A 143 9.89 -14.99 2.89
CA ASN A 143 10.61 -13.76 3.23
C ASN A 143 9.84 -12.50 2.77
N VAL A 144 9.21 -12.55 1.59
CA VAL A 144 8.37 -11.45 1.10
C VAL A 144 7.20 -11.19 2.04
N ILE A 145 6.49 -12.23 2.49
CA ILE A 145 5.35 -12.09 3.40
C ILE A 145 5.82 -11.68 4.81
N ALA A 146 6.89 -12.30 5.32
CA ALA A 146 7.43 -12.03 6.65
C ALA A 146 8.07 -10.63 6.79
N ALA A 147 8.46 -9.99 5.69
CA ALA A 147 8.91 -8.60 5.69
C ALA A 147 7.77 -7.62 6.03
N ARG A 148 6.52 -7.99 5.74
CA ARG A 148 5.29 -7.23 6.05
C ARG A 148 4.75 -7.49 7.45
N THR A 149 5.38 -8.40 8.22
CA THR A 149 4.96 -8.70 9.60
C THR A 149 5.91 -8.08 10.62
N SER A 150 5.36 -7.77 11.81
CA SER A 150 6.12 -7.33 12.99
C SER A 150 6.67 -8.50 13.83
N PHE A 151 6.84 -9.69 13.23
CA PHE A 151 7.37 -10.85 13.94
C PHE A 151 8.84 -10.68 14.30
N SER A 152 9.20 -11.18 15.48
CA SER A 152 10.60 -11.31 15.92
C SER A 152 11.39 -12.26 15.01
N ALA A 153 12.72 -12.22 15.10
CA ALA A 153 13.57 -13.15 14.35
C ALA A 153 13.29 -14.61 14.76
N GLU A 154 13.01 -14.83 16.04
CA GLU A 154 12.63 -16.11 16.63
C GLU A 154 11.29 -16.60 16.07
N ASP A 155 10.27 -15.75 16.06
CA ASP A 155 8.95 -16.09 15.50
C ASP A 155 9.02 -16.41 14.01
N LYS A 156 9.81 -15.62 13.25
CA LYS A 156 10.04 -15.87 11.83
C LYS A 156 10.72 -17.22 11.62
N ARG A 157 11.73 -17.57 12.42
CA ARG A 157 12.42 -18.86 12.37
C ARG A 157 11.49 -20.04 12.67
N GLU A 158 10.65 -19.91 13.69
CA GLU A 158 9.73 -20.99 14.08
C GLU A 158 8.63 -21.20 13.03
N ARG A 159 8.02 -20.11 12.54
CA ARG A 159 7.01 -20.16 11.48
C ARG A 159 7.58 -20.68 10.16
N TYR A 160 8.83 -20.32 9.85
CA TYR A 160 9.52 -20.85 8.69
C TYR A 160 9.65 -22.37 8.77
N ARG A 161 10.16 -22.89 9.89
CA ARG A 161 10.33 -24.34 10.11
C ARG A 161 9.00 -25.08 10.09
N THR A 162 8.00 -24.60 10.80
CA THR A 162 6.68 -25.25 10.88
C THR A 162 5.94 -25.23 9.56
N GLY A 163 6.11 -24.19 8.73
CA GLY A 163 5.47 -24.09 7.41
C GLY A 163 6.19 -24.81 6.27
N LEU A 164 7.41 -25.30 6.47
CA LEU A 164 8.14 -26.04 5.43
C LEU A 164 7.35 -27.29 5.01
N PRO A 165 7.27 -27.58 3.69
CA PRO A 165 6.63 -28.79 3.18
C PRO A 165 7.19 -30.06 3.82
N TYR A 166 6.29 -31.00 4.18
CA TYR A 166 6.69 -32.27 4.79
C TYR A 166 7.77 -33.01 4.00
N LYS A 167 7.65 -33.07 2.67
CA LYS A 167 8.68 -33.66 1.80
C LYS A 167 10.07 -33.04 2.00
N ILE A 168 10.13 -31.73 2.26
CA ILE A 168 11.37 -31.00 2.49
C ILE A 168 11.87 -31.24 3.90
N LYS A 169 10.97 -31.25 4.90
CA LYS A 169 11.33 -31.58 6.29
C LYS A 169 11.94 -32.98 6.41
N ASP A 170 11.36 -33.95 5.69
CA ASP A 170 11.81 -35.34 5.67
C ASP A 170 13.20 -35.48 5.02
N ILE A 171 13.40 -34.83 3.88
CA ILE A 171 14.73 -34.76 3.23
C ILE A 171 15.75 -34.06 4.14
N LEU A 172 15.38 -32.94 4.78
CA LEU A 172 16.27 -32.23 5.69
C LEU A 172 16.64 -33.10 6.90
N ALA A 173 15.69 -33.82 7.49
CA ALA A 173 15.92 -34.70 8.62
C ALA A 173 16.82 -35.90 8.28
N THR A 174 16.74 -36.40 7.04
CA THR A 174 17.54 -37.55 6.57
C THR A 174 18.89 -37.16 5.96
N SER A 175 19.07 -35.89 5.57
CA SER A 175 20.27 -35.41 4.87
C SER A 175 21.50 -35.16 5.75
N GLY A 176 21.38 -35.26 7.08
CA GLY A 176 22.48 -34.96 8.01
C GLY A 176 22.97 -33.50 7.99
N HIS A 177 22.28 -32.61 7.26
CA HIS A 177 22.63 -31.20 7.18
C HIS A 177 22.31 -30.45 8.47
N ASP A 178 23.18 -29.50 8.81
CA ASP A 178 22.98 -28.62 9.95
C ASP A 178 21.82 -27.65 9.68
N THR A 179 20.66 -27.95 10.25
CA THR A 179 19.45 -27.12 10.17
C THR A 179 19.31 -26.16 11.35
N SER A 180 20.36 -25.94 12.15
CA SER A 180 20.32 -25.15 13.39
C SER A 180 19.89 -23.69 13.18
N SER A 181 20.11 -23.09 12.00
CA SER A 181 19.70 -21.72 11.69
C SER A 181 18.79 -21.64 10.46
N ILE A 182 17.95 -20.60 10.41
CA ILE A 182 17.07 -20.34 9.26
C ILE A 182 17.90 -20.15 7.98
N THR A 183 19.03 -19.46 8.08
CA THR A 183 19.93 -19.19 6.95
C THR A 183 20.50 -20.48 6.36
N LYS A 184 20.84 -21.46 7.21
CA LYS A 184 21.33 -22.77 6.74
C LYS A 184 20.25 -23.55 6.01
N ILE A 185 19.01 -23.50 6.49
CA ILE A 185 17.88 -24.13 5.81
C ILE A 185 17.58 -23.42 4.48
N GLN A 186 17.66 -22.09 4.44
CA GLN A 186 17.42 -21.28 3.24
C GLN A 186 18.51 -21.44 2.16
N ALA A 187 19.73 -21.82 2.54
CA ALA A 187 20.85 -22.05 1.61
C ALA A 187 20.82 -23.44 0.95
N TRP A 188 19.86 -24.30 1.32
CA TRP A 188 19.71 -25.65 0.78
C TRP A 188 19.22 -25.61 -0.67
N ARG A 189 19.98 -26.25 -1.58
CA ARG A 189 19.69 -26.35 -3.02
C ARG A 189 19.11 -27.72 -3.36
#